data_AF-A0A7V0KQS7-F1
#
_entry.id   AF-A0A7V0KQS7-F1
#
_cell.length_a   1.000
_cell.length_b   1.000
_cell.length_c   1.000
_cell.angle_alpha   90.00
_cell.angle_beta   90.00
_cell.angle_gamma   90.00
#
_symmetry.space_group_name_H-M   'P 1'
#
loop_
_entity.id
_entity.type
_entity.pdbx_description
1 polymer ?
#
loop_
_entity_poly.entity_id
_entity_poly.type
_entity_poly.pdbx_seq_one_letter_code
_entity_poly.pdbx_strand_id
1 'polypeptide(L)'
;MTPTGTIIRDAWVFGLLAEEETCTGWSYEQIQALYDRVSAAWEPYGHLVSRLSPEFAERHHRIYDAATGRARALGWPPPLDEED
;
A
#
# COMPACT_ATOMS: atom_id res chain seq x y z
N MET A 1 -9.69 -3.62 -0.21
CA MET A 1 -9.00 -2.43 0.34
C MET A 1 -9.46 -1.20 -0.43
N THR A 2 -9.55 -0.03 0.21
CA THR A 2 -9.86 1.24 -0.47
C THR A 2 -8.63 1.78 -1.22
N PRO A 3 -8.77 2.53 -2.34
CA PRO A 3 -7.64 3.10 -3.09
C PRO A 3 -6.68 3.93 -2.23
N THR A 4 -7.20 4.77 -1.33
CA THR A 4 -6.39 5.56 -0.39
C THR A 4 -5.62 4.69 0.59
N GLY A 5 -6.21 3.58 1.04
CA GLY A 5 -5.50 2.61 1.88
C GLY A 5 -4.34 1.93 1.15
N THR A 6 -4.49 1.64 -0.14
CA THR A 6 -3.43 1.08 -0.99
C THR A 6 -2.29 2.07 -1.16
N ILE A 7 -2.59 3.33 -1.52
CA ILE A 7 -1.54 4.35 -1.75
C ILE A 7 -0.69 4.62 -0.51
N ILE A 8 -1.31 4.63 0.68
CA ILE A 8 -0.59 4.81 1.95
C ILE A 8 0.37 3.64 2.21
N ARG A 9 -0.06 2.40 1.93
CA ARG A 9 0.79 1.22 2.10
C ARG A 9 1.93 1.18 1.10
N ASP A 10 1.69 1.55 -0.15
CA ASP A 10 2.75 1.65 -1.16
C ASP A 10 3.75 2.75 -0.78
N ALA A 11 3.28 3.88 -0.22
CA ALA A 11 4.15 4.90 0.32
C ALA A 11 5.03 4.36 1.47
N TRP A 12 4.51 3.49 2.32
CA TRP A 12 5.31 2.80 3.33
C TRP A 12 6.36 1.88 2.71
N VAL A 13 6.01 1.11 1.66
CA VAL A 13 6.95 0.22 0.95
C VAL A 13 8.17 1.00 0.44
N PHE A 14 7.94 2.15 -0.20
CA PHE A 14 9.03 2.99 -0.72
C PHE A 14 9.66 3.91 0.34
N GLY A 15 9.22 3.84 1.60
CA GLY A 15 9.71 4.73 2.66
C GLY A 15 9.37 6.21 2.46
N LEU A 16 8.35 6.52 1.64
CA LEU A 16 7.83 7.87 1.47
C LEU A 16 7.04 8.36 2.68
N LEU A 17 6.52 7.42 3.47
CA LEU A 17 5.83 7.61 4.75
C LEU A 17 6.30 6.57 5.78
N ALA A 18 6.18 6.89 7.06
CA ALA A 18 6.40 5.93 8.15
C ALA A 18 5.26 4.91 8.23
N GLU A 19 5.54 3.66 8.58
CA GLU A 19 4.57 2.53 8.60
C GLU A 19 3.41 2.70 9.60
N GLU A 20 3.46 3.74 10.43
CA GLU A 20 2.45 4.11 11.43
C GLU A 20 1.60 5.31 10.98
N GLU A 21 2.00 6.01 9.91
CA GLU A 21 1.30 7.20 9.41
C GLU A 21 -0.01 6.80 8.74
N THR A 22 -1.13 7.15 9.37
CA THR A 22 -2.48 6.79 8.89
C THR A 22 -3.08 7.82 7.95
N CYS A 23 -2.42 8.96 7.75
CA CYS A 23 -2.93 10.10 6.99
C CYS A 23 -4.32 10.57 7.46
N THR A 24 -4.62 10.40 8.75
CA THR A 24 -5.92 10.80 9.32
C THR A 24 -6.04 12.32 9.29
N GLY A 25 -7.12 12.84 8.69
CA GLY A 25 -7.37 14.28 8.57
C GLY A 25 -6.65 14.96 7.40
N TRP A 26 -6.02 14.20 6.51
CA TRP A 26 -5.41 14.75 5.30
C TRP A 26 -6.46 15.32 4.33
N SER A 27 -6.12 16.44 3.69
CA SER A 27 -6.92 17.00 2.60
C SER A 27 -6.79 16.17 1.33
N TYR A 28 -7.74 16.35 0.40
CA TYR A 28 -7.69 15.72 -0.92
C TYR A 28 -6.37 16.02 -1.66
N GLU A 29 -5.88 17.26 -1.58
CA GLU A 29 -4.64 17.68 -2.24
C GLU A 29 -3.41 16.96 -1.66
N GLN A 30 -3.38 16.73 -0.34
CA GLN A 30 -2.29 15.98 0.29
C GLN A 30 -2.28 14.51 -0.15
N ILE A 31 -3.47 13.91 -0.27
CA ILE A 31 -3.60 12.54 -0.80
C ILE A 31 -3.21 12.48 -2.28
N GLN A 32 -3.58 13.48 -3.09
CA GLN A 32 -3.18 13.55 -4.49
C GLN A 32 -1.65 13.69 -4.63
N ALA A 33 -1.02 14.55 -3.82
CA ALA A 33 0.43 14.68 -3.81
C ALA A 33 1.14 13.39 -3.38
N LEU A 34 0.56 12.63 -2.45
CA LEU A 34 1.05 11.30 -2.08
C LEU A 34 0.95 10.32 -3.26
N TYR A 35 -0.18 10.35 -3.96
CA TYR A 35 -0.40 9.52 -5.15
C TYR A 35 0.68 9.75 -6.20
N ASP A 36 0.98 11.01 -6.52
CA ASP A 36 1.99 11.35 -7.52
C ASP A 36 3.40 10.88 -7.10
N ARG A 37 3.74 11.03 -5.82
CA ARG A 37 5.04 10.55 -5.27
C ARG A 37 5.16 9.03 -5.33
N VAL A 38 4.10 8.32 -4.95
CA VAL A 38 4.07 6.84 -5.02
C VAL A 38 4.13 6.37 -6.46
N SER A 39 3.38 7.01 -7.36
CA SER A 39 3.42 6.71 -8.80
C SER A 39 4.83 6.88 -9.37
N ALA A 40 5.52 7.97 -9.02
CA ALA A 40 6.90 8.20 -9.43
C ALA A 40 7.87 7.15 -8.84
N ALA A 41 7.67 6.71 -7.61
CA ALA A 41 8.48 5.65 -6.99
C ALA A 41 8.27 4.28 -7.67
N TRP A 42 7.09 4.04 -8.24
CA TRP A 42 6.75 2.84 -9.00
C TRP A 42 7.27 2.85 -10.45
N GLU A 43 7.56 4.02 -11.02
CA GLU A 43 8.01 4.17 -12.41
C GLU A 43 9.19 3.25 -12.78
N PRO A 44 10.28 3.16 -11.97
CA PRO A 44 11.43 2.30 -12.30
C PRO A 44 11.08 0.82 -12.36
N TYR A 45 10.00 0.42 -11.68
CA TYR A 45 9.50 -0.95 -11.62
C TYR A 45 8.33 -1.16 -12.59
N GLY A 46 7.98 -0.17 -13.40
CA GLY A 46 6.85 -0.22 -14.33
C GLY A 46 5.51 -0.53 -13.66
N HIS A 47 5.30 -0.06 -12.42
CA HIS A 47 4.09 -0.29 -11.64
C HIS A 47 3.75 -1.78 -11.40
N LEU A 48 4.76 -2.66 -11.38
CA LEU A 48 4.59 -4.08 -11.13
C LEU A 48 5.32 -4.53 -9.86
N VAL A 49 4.60 -5.15 -8.94
CA VAL A 49 5.16 -5.75 -7.72
C VAL A 49 6.23 -6.79 -8.04
N SER A 50 6.05 -7.56 -9.13
CA SER A 50 7.00 -8.57 -9.60
C SER A 50 8.35 -8.01 -10.07
N ARG A 51 8.43 -6.71 -10.33
CA ARG A 51 9.66 -6.02 -10.74
C ARG A 51 10.37 -5.34 -9.57
N LEU A 52 9.79 -5.35 -8.37
CA LEU A 52 10.42 -4.78 -7.19
C LEU A 52 11.74 -5.50 -6.85
N SER A 53 12.69 -4.72 -6.33
CA SER A 53 13.87 -5.28 -5.69
C SER A 53 13.47 -6.17 -4.51
N PRO A 54 14.28 -7.19 -4.14
CA PRO A 54 13.94 -8.13 -3.06
C PRO A 54 13.58 -7.45 -1.74
N GLU A 55 14.27 -6.37 -1.39
CA GLU A 55 14.00 -5.57 -0.19
C GLU A 55 12.58 -4.97 -0.20
N PHE A 56 12.21 -4.32 -1.31
CA PHE A 56 10.88 -3.72 -1.45
C PHE A 56 9.78 -4.79 -1.55
N ALA A 57 10.06 -5.92 -2.21
CA ALA A 57 9.13 -7.04 -2.30
C ALA A 57 8.83 -7.64 -0.91
N GLU A 58 9.87 -7.85 -0.09
CA GLU A 58 9.69 -8.34 1.29
C GLU A 58 8.90 -7.35 2.14
N ARG A 59 9.20 -6.05 2.01
CA ARG A 59 8.48 -4.99 2.73
C ARG A 59 7.02 -4.91 2.30
N HIS A 60 6.75 -4.98 1.00
CA HIS A 60 5.39 -5.05 0.44
C HIS A 60 4.62 -6.23 1.02
N HIS A 61 5.20 -7.43 0.98
CA HIS A 61 4.57 -8.63 1.53
C HIS A 61 4.23 -8.46 3.03
N ARG A 62 5.20 -8.02 3.85
CA ARG A 62 4.99 -7.79 5.29
C ARG A 62 3.86 -6.80 5.57
N ILE A 63 3.83 -5.68 4.84
CA ILE A 63 2.84 -4.62 5.04
C ILE A 63 1.43 -5.09 4.64
N TYR A 64 1.31 -5.77 3.50
CA TYR A 64 0.02 -6.24 2.99
C TYR A 64 -0.52 -7.42 3.79
N ASP A 65 0.35 -8.31 4.29
CA ASP A 65 -0.04 -9.38 5.22
C ASP A 65 -0.57 -8.80 6.54
N ALA A 66 0.16 -7.84 7.14
CA ALA A 66 -0.27 -7.20 8.36
C ALA A 66 -1.61 -6.46 8.18
N ALA A 67 -1.81 -5.82 7.03
CA ALA A 67 -3.06 -5.17 6.68
C ALA A 67 -4.22 -6.15 6.54
N THR A 68 -3.99 -7.29 5.88
CA THR A 68 -4.98 -8.36 5.70
C THR A 68 -5.32 -9.00 7.04
N GLY A 69 -4.32 -9.26 7.89
CA GLY A 69 -4.53 -9.77 9.25
C GLY A 69 -5.36 -8.82 10.11
N ARG A 70 -5.08 -7.51 10.06
CA ARG A 70 -5.89 -6.49 10.75
C ARG A 70 -7.33 -6.43 10.23
N ALA A 71 -7.52 -6.49 8.91
CA ALA A 71 -8.85 -6.50 8.32
C ALA A 71 -9.67 -7.73 8.78
N ARG A 72 -9.05 -8.91 8.80
CA ARG A 72 -9.66 -10.15 9.33
C ARG A 72 -10.01 -10.01 10.81
N ALA A 73 -9.12 -9.46 11.64
CA ALA A 73 -9.35 -9.25 13.07
C ALA A 73 -10.50 -8.26 13.36
N LEU A 74 -10.71 -7.29 12.47
CA LEU A 74 -11.82 -6.33 12.54
C LEU A 74 -13.12 -6.88 11.93
N GLY A 75 -13.15 -8.17 11.55
CA GLY A 75 -14.34 -8.84 11.02
C GLY A 75 -14.63 -8.51 9.56
N TRP A 76 -13.68 -7.92 8.83
CA TRP A 76 -13.82 -7.71 7.39
C TRP A 76 -13.42 -9.01 6.68
N PRO A 77 -14.35 -9.71 6.02
CA PRO A 77 -13.98 -10.88 5.23
C PRO A 77 -13.02 -10.44 4.11
N PRO A 78 -11.98 -11.23 3.78
CA PRO A 78 -11.21 -10.95 2.58
C PRO A 78 -12.17 -10.89 1.38
N PRO A 79 -11.89 -10.07 0.34
CA PRO A 79 -12.56 -10.27 -0.92
C PRO A 79 -12.36 -11.75 -1.27
N LEU A 80 -13.46 -12.48 -1.47
CA LEU A 80 -13.43 -13.89 -1.83
C LEU A 80 -12.43 -14.04 -2.99
N ASP A 81 -11.44 -14.91 -2.80
CA ASP A 81 -10.57 -15.32 -3.88
C ASP A 81 -11.48 -15.78 -5.04
N GLU A 82 -11.52 -15.01 -6.14
CA GLU A 82 -12.09 -15.50 -7.41
C GLU A 82 -11.08 -16.52 -7.96
N GLU A 83 -10.97 -17.67 -7.28
CA GLU A 83 -10.38 -18.89 -7.81
C GLU A 83 -11.50 -19.66 -8.53
N ASP A 84 -11.54 -19.54 -9.85
CA ASP A 84 -12.16 -20.53 -10.75
C ASP A 84 -11.06 -21.05 -11.72
#